data_AF-A0A367CAY9-F1
#
_entry.id   AF-A0A367CAY9-F1
#
_cell.length_a   1.000
_cell.length_b   1.000
_cell.length_c   1.000
_cell.angle_alpha   90.00
_cell.angle_beta   90.00
_cell.angle_gamma   90.00
#
_symmetry.space_group_name_H-M   'P 1'
#
loop_
_entity.id
_entity.type
_entity.pdbx_description
1 polymer ?
#
loop_
_entity_poly.entity_id
_entity_poly.type
_entity_poly.pdbx_seq_one_letter_code
_entity_poly.pdbx_strand_id
1 'polypeptide(L)'
;MINNFLETKAGKRIAAGFAVFVVVVIGAVIYAFMTKEPESDSANNEDKTGKTQESSEVRGQYDATPYSGKWYSNRTDEMTIELKTDGTYQASAWLSKGTYHLIDNGVMVLEDKEGKTKKFKLQTKMGSTVMYLKEDKEEIYLYPNEEVKEKMETEISEQAEAAQQVVSQMWMDILQQEEWENKTDKRTFTLTFKDDEFIQKKIEQGKKEEEVTYKYRIVSIDYEQSSAVFVMSRTDSHDQKQDVVFKIKEEGSKYILLGNPGTFDWITTFEKSYAAVTPTQDGTTRSDTVKKTTETVDKDGNKVIITEKVKG
;
A
#
# COMPACT_ATOMS: atom_id res chain seq x y z
N MET A 1 -29.23 -28.56 15.61
CA MET A 1 -27.86 -28.28 15.15
C MET A 1 -27.92 -27.02 14.31
N ILE A 2 -27.59 -25.88 14.91
CA ILE A 2 -27.52 -24.58 14.23
C ILE A 2 -26.03 -24.29 14.14
N ASN A 3 -25.46 -24.41 12.95
CA ASN A 3 -24.05 -24.08 12.73
C ASN A 3 -23.91 -22.55 12.72
N ASN A 4 -22.99 -22.04 13.54
CA ASN A 4 -22.67 -20.62 13.66
C ASN A 4 -22.17 -20.08 12.31
N PHE A 5 -22.99 -19.25 11.67
CA PHE A 5 -22.68 -18.58 10.40
C PHE A 5 -21.37 -17.76 10.46
N LEU A 6 -20.95 -17.34 11.67
CA LEU A 6 -19.71 -16.61 11.96
C LEU A 6 -18.41 -17.41 11.75
N GLU A 7 -18.45 -18.74 11.66
CA GLU A 7 -17.25 -19.57 11.46
C GLU A 7 -16.95 -19.85 9.98
N THR A 8 -17.83 -19.46 9.07
CA THR A 8 -17.58 -19.60 7.63
C THR A 8 -16.70 -18.45 7.10
N LYS A 9 -15.89 -18.71 6.05
CA LYS A 9 -15.08 -17.67 5.37
C LYS A 9 -15.92 -16.44 4.94
N ALA A 10 -17.20 -16.65 4.63
CA ALA A 10 -18.16 -15.58 4.31
C ALA A 10 -18.62 -14.79 5.56
N GLY A 11 -18.82 -15.45 6.70
CA GLY A 11 -19.21 -14.80 7.96
C GLY A 11 -18.12 -13.90 8.55
N LYS A 12 -16.83 -14.25 8.37
CA LYS A 12 -15.70 -13.42 8.80
C LYS A 12 -15.59 -12.10 8.01
N ARG A 13 -16.01 -12.08 6.73
CA ARG A 13 -16.04 -10.86 5.91
C ARG A 13 -17.11 -9.86 6.37
N ILE A 14 -18.23 -10.34 6.93
CA ILE A 14 -19.32 -9.48 7.41
C ILE A 14 -19.03 -8.93 8.82
N ALA A 15 -18.38 -9.71 9.70
CA ALA A 15 -18.01 -9.24 11.04
C ALA A 15 -16.88 -8.18 11.04
N ALA A 16 -15.96 -8.24 10.07
CA ALA A 16 -14.93 -7.23 9.89
C ALA A 16 -15.45 -5.89 9.32
N GLY A 17 -16.67 -5.88 8.76
CA GLY A 17 -17.27 -4.69 8.13
C GLY A 17 -17.91 -3.68 9.09
N PHE A 18 -17.91 -3.92 10.40
CA PHE A 18 -18.57 -3.04 11.38
C PHE A 18 -17.68 -2.48 12.50
N ALA A 19 -16.38 -2.70 12.47
CA ALA A 19 -15.48 -2.05 13.41
C ALA A 19 -14.21 -1.53 12.70
N VAL A 20 -14.11 -0.20 12.68
CA VAL A 20 -12.94 0.62 12.38
C VAL A 20 -12.73 0.98 10.90
N PHE A 21 -13.30 2.14 10.57
CA PHE A 21 -12.88 3.06 9.51
C PHE A 21 -11.39 3.41 9.70
N VAL A 22 -10.49 2.91 8.84
CA VAL A 22 -9.12 3.44 8.73
C VAL A 22 -8.78 3.71 7.26
N VAL A 23 -8.42 4.96 7.01
CA VAL A 23 -8.02 5.52 5.73
C VAL A 23 -6.61 5.05 5.39
N VAL A 24 -6.43 4.33 4.28
CA VAL A 24 -5.12 4.12 3.67
C VAL A 24 -5.12 4.78 2.29
N VAL A 25 -4.44 5.93 2.20
CA VAL A 25 -4.10 6.59 0.94
C VAL A 25 -2.69 6.14 0.56
N ILE A 26 -2.57 5.45 -0.59
CA ILE A 26 -1.29 5.31 -1.28
C ILE A 26 -1.40 6.11 -2.59
N GLY A 27 -0.67 7.23 -2.60
CA GLY A 27 -0.39 8.02 -3.78
C GLY A 27 1.12 8.14 -3.97
N ALA A 28 1.60 7.72 -5.15
CA ALA A 28 2.66 8.36 -5.92
C ALA A 28 2.88 7.53 -7.20
N VAL A 29 2.75 8.14 -8.39
CA VAL A 29 3.90 8.47 -9.24
C VAL A 29 3.54 9.69 -10.09
N ILE A 30 4.52 10.58 -10.19
CA ILE A 30 4.57 11.91 -10.75
C ILE A 30 5.23 11.88 -12.15
N TYR A 31 4.89 12.87 -12.99
CA TYR A 31 5.59 13.37 -14.20
C TYR A 31 5.59 12.54 -15.49
N ALA A 32 4.84 13.02 -16.48
CA ALA A 32 5.39 13.54 -17.75
C ALA A 32 4.24 14.00 -18.65
N PHE A 33 4.14 15.30 -18.92
CA PHE A 33 3.74 15.86 -20.24
C PHE A 33 3.94 17.38 -20.21
N MET A 34 5.19 17.79 -20.40
CA MET A 34 5.49 19.02 -21.13
C MET A 34 6.20 18.59 -22.40
N THR A 35 5.56 18.77 -23.55
CA THR A 35 6.21 19.07 -24.84
C THR A 35 5.14 19.48 -25.86
N LYS A 36 5.07 20.80 -26.06
CA LYS A 36 4.78 21.57 -27.29
C LYS A 36 3.76 21.01 -28.31
N GLU A 37 2.70 21.80 -28.50
CA GLU A 37 1.94 21.91 -29.75
C GLU A 37 2.87 22.09 -30.96
N PRO A 38 2.51 21.52 -32.12
CA PRO A 38 2.81 22.12 -33.39
C PRO A 38 1.56 22.79 -33.99
N GLU A 39 1.78 24.03 -34.41
CA GLU A 39 0.89 24.89 -35.15
C GLU A 39 0.33 24.23 -36.42
N SER A 40 -0.88 24.63 -36.74
CA SER A 40 -1.59 24.41 -37.99
C SER A 40 -0.86 25.03 -39.19
N ASP A 41 -0.73 24.27 -40.27
CA ASP A 41 -0.62 24.85 -41.62
C ASP A 41 -1.63 24.19 -42.55
N SER A 42 -2.55 25.03 -43.03
CA SER A 42 -3.55 24.75 -44.05
C SER A 42 -2.99 25.01 -45.45
N ALA A 43 -3.20 24.10 -46.41
CA ALA A 43 -3.25 24.45 -47.83
C ALA A 43 -4.05 23.43 -48.65
N ASN A 44 -5.02 23.96 -49.40
CA ASN A 44 -5.98 23.31 -50.32
C ASN A 44 -5.35 22.57 -51.51
N ASN A 45 -6.03 21.51 -51.99
CA ASN A 45 -6.63 21.50 -53.34
C ASN A 45 -7.58 20.31 -53.57
N GLU A 46 -8.73 20.62 -54.17
CA GLU A 46 -9.78 19.75 -54.75
C GLU A 46 -9.20 18.88 -55.90
N ASP A 47 -9.75 17.76 -56.40
CA ASP A 47 -11.12 17.30 -56.60
C ASP A 47 -11.10 15.81 -57.05
N LYS A 48 -12.27 15.15 -56.98
CA LYS A 48 -12.79 13.96 -57.72
C LYS A 48 -13.19 12.71 -56.92
N THR A 49 -14.43 12.79 -56.44
CA THR A 49 -15.54 11.82 -56.61
C THR A 49 -15.21 10.32 -56.56
N GLY A 50 -15.47 9.72 -55.39
CA GLY A 50 -15.90 8.33 -55.23
C GLY A 50 -16.89 8.28 -54.08
N LYS A 51 -18.10 7.74 -54.29
CA LYS A 51 -19.06 7.49 -53.21
C LYS A 51 -18.46 6.47 -52.24
N THR A 52 -17.90 6.97 -51.14
CA THR A 52 -17.48 6.15 -50.01
C THR A 52 -18.43 6.49 -48.86
N GLN A 53 -19.01 5.45 -48.28
CA GLN A 53 -19.81 5.49 -47.07
C GLN A 53 -19.06 6.33 -46.03
N GLU A 54 -19.64 7.46 -45.62
CA GLU A 54 -19.06 8.35 -44.60
C GLU A 54 -18.90 7.55 -43.30
N SER A 55 -17.69 7.03 -43.07
CA SER A 55 -17.22 6.73 -41.74
C SER A 55 -16.90 8.08 -41.11
N SER A 56 -17.73 8.52 -40.17
CA SER A 56 -17.41 9.66 -39.30
C SER A 56 -16.38 9.21 -38.26
N GLU A 57 -15.17 8.85 -38.71
CA GLU A 57 -14.04 8.67 -37.80
C GLU A 57 -13.63 10.04 -37.28
N VAL A 58 -14.13 10.38 -36.09
CA VAL A 58 -13.60 11.50 -35.31
C VAL A 58 -12.15 11.17 -35.01
N ARG A 59 -11.22 11.97 -35.53
CA ARG A 59 -9.77 11.76 -35.38
C ARG A 59 -9.42 11.55 -33.89
N GLY A 60 -8.83 10.39 -33.57
CA GLY A 60 -8.48 10.00 -32.20
C GLY A 60 -9.52 9.17 -31.45
N GLN A 61 -10.65 8.82 -32.09
CA GLN A 61 -11.60 7.81 -31.61
C GLN A 61 -11.50 6.56 -32.48
N TYR A 62 -11.29 5.41 -31.85
CA TYR A 62 -11.10 4.12 -32.51
C TYR A 62 -12.19 3.14 -32.11
N ASP A 63 -12.43 2.17 -32.99
CA ASP A 63 -13.38 1.10 -32.76
C ASP A 63 -13.00 0.28 -31.52
N ALA A 64 -13.97 0.14 -30.62
CA ALA A 64 -13.86 -0.58 -29.35
C ALA A 64 -14.59 -1.93 -29.37
N THR A 65 -15.20 -2.33 -30.49
CA THR A 65 -15.97 -3.58 -30.63
C THR A 65 -15.24 -4.87 -30.21
N PRO A 66 -13.90 -5.01 -30.30
CA PRO A 66 -13.21 -6.19 -29.76
C PRO A 66 -13.39 -6.39 -28.25
N TYR A 67 -13.80 -5.35 -27.51
CA TYR A 67 -14.09 -5.39 -26.08
C TYR A 67 -15.59 -5.56 -25.77
N SER A 68 -16.41 -5.83 -26.79
CA SER A 68 -17.82 -6.13 -26.61
C SER A 68 -18.03 -7.37 -25.72
N GLY A 69 -19.12 -7.36 -24.98
CA GLY A 69 -19.44 -8.38 -23.98
C GLY A 69 -19.89 -7.80 -22.66
N LYS A 70 -20.13 -8.70 -21.69
CA LYS A 70 -20.54 -8.34 -20.34
C LYS A 70 -19.33 -8.24 -19.42
N TRP A 71 -19.27 -7.15 -18.67
CA TRP A 71 -18.20 -6.82 -17.74
C TRP A 71 -18.75 -6.67 -16.33
N TYR A 72 -17.95 -7.07 -15.34
CA TYR A 72 -18.34 -7.20 -13.94
C TYR A 72 -17.51 -6.26 -13.08
N SER A 73 -18.14 -5.48 -12.21
CA SER A 73 -17.43 -4.53 -11.35
C SER A 73 -17.10 -5.10 -9.96
N ASN A 74 -16.02 -4.61 -9.37
CA ASN A 74 -15.70 -4.78 -7.94
C ASN A 74 -16.41 -3.75 -7.03
N ARG A 75 -17.26 -2.89 -7.58
CA ARG A 75 -18.07 -1.95 -6.79
C ARG A 75 -19.04 -2.69 -5.86
N THR A 76 -19.40 -2.05 -4.76
CA THR A 76 -20.32 -2.58 -3.74
C THR A 76 -21.75 -2.77 -4.25
N ASP A 77 -22.15 -2.06 -5.30
CA ASP A 77 -23.43 -2.21 -6.00
C ASP A 77 -23.44 -3.36 -7.03
N GLU A 78 -22.34 -4.12 -7.13
CA GLU A 78 -22.15 -5.24 -8.05
C GLU A 78 -22.48 -4.88 -9.51
N MET A 79 -22.20 -3.63 -9.90
CA MET A 79 -22.50 -3.14 -11.24
C MET A 79 -21.96 -4.07 -12.34
N THR A 80 -22.77 -4.30 -13.36
CA THR A 80 -22.33 -4.89 -14.64
C THR A 80 -22.50 -3.90 -15.78
N ILE A 81 -21.65 -4.02 -16.80
CA ILE A 81 -21.74 -3.25 -18.04
C ILE A 81 -21.81 -4.22 -19.21
N GLU A 82 -22.77 -4.04 -20.10
CA GLU A 82 -22.82 -4.73 -21.39
C GLU A 82 -22.40 -3.77 -22.50
N LEU A 83 -21.27 -4.08 -23.14
CA LEU A 83 -20.75 -3.38 -24.32
C LEU A 83 -21.23 -4.12 -25.57
N LYS A 84 -22.02 -3.45 -26.42
CA LYS A 84 -22.63 -4.05 -27.61
C LYS A 84 -21.80 -3.80 -28.84
N THR A 85 -21.81 -4.73 -29.79
CA THR A 85 -21.08 -4.64 -31.05
C THR A 85 -21.46 -3.45 -31.94
N ASP A 86 -22.53 -2.72 -31.61
CA ASP A 86 -22.93 -1.49 -32.31
C ASP A 86 -22.29 -0.21 -31.73
N GLY A 87 -21.36 -0.34 -30.77
CA GLY A 87 -20.69 0.79 -30.13
C GLY A 87 -21.51 1.44 -29.00
N THR A 88 -22.62 0.82 -28.56
CA THR A 88 -23.43 1.28 -27.43
C THR A 88 -23.22 0.43 -26.17
N TYR A 89 -23.48 1.00 -25.00
CA TYR A 89 -23.42 0.27 -23.74
C TYR A 89 -24.65 0.47 -22.85
N GLN A 90 -24.86 -0.50 -21.96
CA GLN A 90 -25.83 -0.43 -20.87
C GLN A 90 -25.17 -0.86 -19.57
N ALA A 91 -25.41 -0.14 -18.48
CA ALA A 91 -24.94 -0.50 -17.16
C ALA A 91 -26.12 -0.76 -16.22
N SER A 92 -25.94 -1.66 -15.24
CA SER A 92 -26.98 -1.97 -14.26
C SER A 92 -27.13 -0.90 -13.17
N ALA A 93 -26.08 -0.11 -12.92
CA ALA A 93 -26.01 0.95 -11.92
C ALA A 93 -24.90 1.96 -12.30
N TRP A 94 -24.81 3.08 -11.57
CA TRP A 94 -23.78 4.13 -11.63
C TRP A 94 -23.64 4.90 -12.96
N LEU A 95 -23.69 4.23 -14.10
CA LEU A 95 -23.57 4.82 -15.43
C LEU A 95 -24.91 4.76 -16.17
N SER A 96 -25.26 5.86 -16.82
CA SER A 96 -26.36 5.89 -17.78
C SER A 96 -25.96 5.20 -19.08
N LYS A 97 -26.93 4.64 -19.82
CA LYS A 97 -26.66 4.07 -21.16
C LYS A 97 -26.05 5.12 -22.10
N GLY A 98 -25.18 4.68 -23.00
CA GLY A 98 -24.42 5.59 -23.86
C GLY A 98 -23.69 4.89 -24.99
N THR A 99 -22.66 5.54 -25.51
CA THR A 99 -21.74 5.02 -26.52
C THR A 99 -20.36 4.79 -25.93
N TYR A 100 -19.58 3.93 -26.56
CA TYR A 100 -18.22 3.67 -26.14
C TYR A 100 -17.26 3.63 -27.31
N HIS A 101 -16.04 4.10 -27.08
CA HIS A 101 -14.97 4.14 -28.07
C HIS A 101 -13.61 4.07 -27.38
N LEU A 102 -12.58 3.71 -28.14
CA LEU A 102 -11.20 3.80 -27.69
C LEU A 102 -10.63 5.16 -28.07
N ILE A 103 -9.68 5.63 -27.27
CA ILE A 103 -8.77 6.70 -27.65
C ILE A 103 -7.33 6.21 -27.56
N ASP A 104 -6.38 7.03 -28.03
CA ASP A 104 -4.95 6.73 -27.97
C ASP A 104 -4.51 6.28 -26.57
N ASN A 105 -3.51 5.40 -26.52
CA ASN A 105 -2.96 4.79 -25.29
C ASN A 105 -3.88 3.78 -24.58
N GLY A 106 -4.83 3.17 -25.30
CA GLY A 106 -5.61 2.05 -24.77
C GLY A 106 -6.56 2.48 -23.66
N VAL A 107 -7.22 3.62 -23.84
CA VAL A 107 -8.23 4.13 -22.91
C VAL A 107 -9.61 3.93 -23.51
N MET A 108 -10.46 3.21 -22.78
CA MET A 108 -11.88 3.03 -23.08
C MET A 108 -12.65 4.24 -22.55
N VAL A 109 -13.38 4.92 -23.43
CA VAL A 109 -14.25 6.04 -23.08
C VAL A 109 -15.69 5.56 -23.14
N LEU A 110 -16.40 5.69 -22.02
CA LEU A 110 -17.86 5.53 -21.95
C LEU A 110 -18.49 6.92 -21.89
N GLU A 111 -19.28 7.28 -22.88
CA GLU A 111 -19.94 8.59 -22.98
C GLU A 111 -21.45 8.40 -22.90
N ASP A 112 -22.10 9.06 -21.95
CA ASP A 112 -23.56 9.03 -21.84
C ASP A 112 -24.25 9.98 -22.84
N LYS A 113 -25.58 9.92 -22.91
CA LYS A 113 -26.37 10.78 -23.81
C LYS A 113 -26.29 12.27 -23.50
N GLU A 114 -25.81 12.65 -22.31
CA GLU A 114 -25.62 14.04 -21.89
C GLU A 114 -24.20 14.55 -22.17
N GLY A 115 -23.33 13.71 -22.75
CA GLY A 115 -21.93 14.01 -23.04
C GLY A 115 -20.99 13.84 -21.85
N LYS A 116 -21.43 13.19 -20.75
CA LYS A 116 -20.55 12.90 -19.62
C LYS A 116 -19.73 11.66 -19.91
N THR A 117 -18.42 11.75 -19.72
CA THR A 117 -17.48 10.67 -20.04
C THR A 117 -16.86 10.03 -18.80
N LYS A 118 -16.69 8.71 -18.80
CA LYS A 118 -15.79 7.97 -17.92
C LYS A 118 -14.68 7.33 -18.74
N LYS A 119 -13.44 7.42 -18.26
CA LYS A 119 -12.24 6.97 -18.97
C LYS A 119 -11.56 5.84 -18.21
N PHE A 120 -11.65 4.63 -18.74
CA PHE A 120 -11.01 3.46 -18.15
C PHE A 120 -9.73 3.13 -18.91
N LYS A 121 -8.63 2.93 -18.18
CA LYS A 121 -7.40 2.41 -18.77
C LYS A 121 -7.53 0.90 -18.95
N LEU A 122 -7.26 0.41 -20.15
CA LEU A 122 -7.13 -1.03 -20.39
C LEU A 122 -5.81 -1.53 -19.81
N GLN A 123 -5.88 -2.59 -19.02
CA GLN A 123 -4.72 -3.23 -18.40
C GLN A 123 -4.77 -4.72 -18.64
N THR A 124 -3.61 -5.33 -18.86
CA THR A 124 -3.49 -6.79 -18.86
C THR A 124 -3.09 -7.23 -17.46
N LYS A 125 -3.97 -7.98 -16.78
CA LYS A 125 -3.70 -8.59 -15.48
C LYS A 125 -4.03 -10.08 -15.56
N MET A 126 -3.16 -10.94 -15.04
CA MET A 126 -3.35 -12.40 -15.07
C MET A 126 -3.66 -12.98 -16.46
N GLY A 127 -3.11 -12.38 -17.53
CA GLY A 127 -3.39 -12.79 -18.92
C GLY A 127 -4.77 -12.37 -19.46
N SER A 128 -5.56 -11.63 -18.69
CA SER A 128 -6.86 -11.08 -19.09
C SER A 128 -6.82 -9.56 -19.19
N THR A 129 -7.53 -8.99 -20.16
CA THR A 129 -7.73 -7.55 -20.22
C THR A 129 -8.80 -7.12 -19.23
N VAL A 130 -8.50 -6.13 -18.40
CA VAL A 130 -9.42 -5.49 -17.46
C VAL A 130 -9.49 -3.99 -17.71
N MET A 131 -10.63 -3.37 -17.39
CA MET A 131 -10.76 -1.91 -17.44
C MET A 131 -10.56 -1.35 -16.03
N TYR A 132 -9.67 -0.38 -15.89
CA TYR A 132 -9.30 0.22 -14.62
C TYR A 132 -9.59 1.72 -14.59
N LEU A 133 -10.24 2.16 -13.52
CA LEU A 133 -10.47 3.56 -13.22
C LEU A 133 -10.13 3.81 -11.74
N LYS A 134 -9.37 4.87 -11.48
CA LYS A 134 -9.16 5.39 -10.13
C LYS A 134 -9.97 6.66 -9.96
N GLU A 135 -10.95 6.65 -9.07
CA GLU A 135 -11.69 7.85 -8.66
C GLU A 135 -11.43 8.10 -7.18
N ASP A 136 -10.78 9.23 -6.87
CA ASP A 136 -10.34 9.57 -5.52
C ASP A 136 -9.55 8.43 -4.82
N LYS A 137 -10.20 7.73 -3.89
CA LYS A 137 -9.66 6.61 -3.11
C LYS A 137 -10.18 5.24 -3.57
N GLU A 138 -11.11 5.21 -4.51
CA GLU A 138 -11.70 3.98 -5.03
C GLU A 138 -10.98 3.51 -6.29
N GLU A 139 -10.51 2.27 -6.27
CA GLU A 139 -10.04 1.56 -7.45
C GLU A 139 -11.18 0.72 -8.02
N ILE A 140 -11.67 1.11 -9.20
CA ILE A 140 -12.75 0.43 -9.89
C ILE A 140 -12.15 -0.42 -11.01
N TYR A 141 -12.43 -1.70 -10.96
CA TYR A 141 -12.10 -2.67 -12.01
C TYR A 141 -13.38 -3.16 -12.67
N LEU A 142 -13.31 -3.34 -13.98
CA LEU A 142 -14.29 -4.10 -14.77
C LEU A 142 -13.60 -5.33 -15.32
N TYR A 143 -14.11 -6.50 -14.95
CA TYR A 143 -13.59 -7.80 -15.32
C TYR A 143 -14.40 -8.41 -16.47
N PRO A 144 -13.75 -9.13 -17.39
CA PRO A 144 -14.43 -9.70 -18.56
C PRO A 144 -15.35 -10.89 -18.22
N ASN A 145 -15.22 -11.47 -17.02
CA ASN A 145 -16.09 -12.52 -16.49
C ASN A 145 -15.92 -12.64 -14.96
N GLU A 146 -16.81 -13.41 -14.32
CA GLU A 146 -16.82 -13.64 -12.87
C GLU A 146 -15.62 -14.46 -12.36
N GLU A 147 -15.12 -15.42 -13.14
CA GLU A 147 -13.94 -16.22 -12.75
C GLU A 147 -12.68 -15.35 -12.62
N VAL A 148 -12.45 -14.47 -13.59
CA VAL A 148 -11.35 -13.50 -13.57
C VAL A 148 -11.52 -12.52 -12.40
N LYS A 149 -12.75 -12.07 -12.12
CA LYS A 149 -13.06 -11.23 -10.96
C LYS A 149 -12.65 -11.92 -9.66
N GLU A 150 -13.15 -13.13 -9.41
CA GLU A 150 -12.89 -13.87 -8.17
C GLU A 150 -11.39 -14.14 -7.99
N LYS A 151 -10.70 -14.55 -9.05
CA LYS A 151 -9.27 -14.84 -9.02
C LYS A 151 -8.45 -13.58 -8.70
N MET A 152 -8.75 -12.45 -9.34
CA MET A 152 -8.05 -11.19 -9.09
C MET A 152 -8.35 -10.62 -7.71
N GLU A 153 -9.60 -10.63 -7.26
CA GLU A 153 -9.95 -10.16 -5.92
C GLU A 153 -9.30 -11.02 -4.84
N THR A 154 -9.17 -12.32 -5.08
CA THR A 154 -8.41 -13.22 -4.19
C THR A 154 -6.93 -12.86 -4.17
N GLU A 155 -6.29 -12.69 -5.32
CA GLU A 155 -4.86 -12.32 -5.38
C GLU A 155 -4.59 -10.95 -4.75
N ILE A 156 -5.46 -9.95 -5.00
CA ILE A 156 -5.35 -8.63 -4.36
C ILE A 156 -5.47 -8.77 -2.84
N SER A 157 -6.40 -9.60 -2.34
CA SER A 157 -6.56 -9.87 -0.91
C SER A 157 -5.32 -10.56 -0.33
N GLU A 158 -4.80 -11.59 -1.00
CA GLU A 158 -3.60 -12.32 -0.56
C GLU A 158 -2.36 -11.42 -0.56
N GLN A 159 -2.20 -10.57 -1.57
CA GLN A 159 -1.12 -9.57 -1.62
C GLN A 159 -1.27 -8.53 -0.51
N ALA A 160 -2.51 -8.09 -0.21
CA ALA A 160 -2.76 -7.16 0.89
C ALA A 160 -2.47 -7.80 2.25
N GLU A 161 -2.86 -9.05 2.47
CA GLU A 161 -2.55 -9.82 3.68
C GLU A 161 -1.04 -10.03 3.82
N ALA A 162 -0.35 -10.41 2.74
CA ALA A 162 1.11 -10.54 2.74
C ALA A 162 1.80 -9.19 3.04
N ALA A 163 1.33 -8.09 2.45
CA ALA A 163 1.86 -6.76 2.73
C ALA A 163 1.60 -6.33 4.20
N GLN A 164 0.44 -6.67 4.76
CA GLN A 164 0.14 -6.41 6.17
C GLN A 164 1.02 -7.24 7.11
N GLN A 165 1.23 -8.52 6.81
CA GLN A 165 2.20 -9.35 7.53
C GLN A 165 3.60 -8.75 7.42
N VAL A 166 3.91 -8.13 6.28
CA VAL A 166 5.20 -7.49 6.08
C VAL A 166 5.39 -6.28 7.00
N VAL A 167 4.43 -5.37 6.94
CA VAL A 167 4.42 -4.18 7.79
C VAL A 167 4.40 -4.57 9.28
N SER A 168 3.66 -5.61 9.65
CA SER A 168 3.62 -6.13 11.03
C SER A 168 5.00 -6.55 11.52
N GLN A 169 5.71 -7.36 10.73
CA GLN A 169 7.03 -7.86 11.11
C GLN A 169 8.05 -6.73 11.21
N MET A 170 8.03 -5.77 10.27
CA MET A 170 8.90 -4.59 10.34
C MET A 170 8.72 -3.83 11.66
N TRP A 171 7.47 -3.58 12.07
CA TRP A 171 7.19 -2.90 13.34
C TRP A 171 7.56 -3.73 14.57
N MET A 172 7.42 -5.06 14.49
CA MET A 172 7.92 -5.98 15.53
C MET A 172 9.45 -5.98 15.63
N ASP A 173 10.15 -5.93 14.51
CA ASP A 173 11.61 -5.84 14.47
C ASP A 173 12.09 -4.53 15.12
N ILE A 174 11.43 -3.41 14.81
CA ILE A 174 11.71 -2.12 15.44
C ILE A 174 11.49 -2.19 16.96
N LEU A 175 10.41 -2.84 17.39
CA LEU A 175 10.10 -3.03 18.82
C LEU A 175 11.16 -3.87 19.53
N GLN A 176 11.56 -5.00 18.95
CA GLN A 176 12.31 -6.06 19.64
C GLN A 176 13.83 -6.03 19.43
N GLN A 177 14.33 -5.50 18.32
CA GLN A 177 15.77 -5.47 18.07
C GLN A 177 16.45 -4.35 18.83
N GLU A 178 17.49 -4.65 19.58
CA GLU A 178 18.26 -3.69 20.38
C GLU A 178 17.43 -2.98 21.47
N GLU A 179 18.15 -2.33 22.37
CA GLU A 179 17.58 -1.64 23.53
C GLU A 179 16.96 -0.29 23.15
N TRP A 180 15.85 0.05 23.79
CA TRP A 180 15.28 1.40 23.79
C TRP A 180 15.86 2.19 24.95
N GLU A 181 16.27 3.43 24.72
CA GLU A 181 16.93 4.23 25.76
C GLU A 181 16.31 5.63 25.90
N ASN A 182 16.34 6.15 27.12
CA ASN A 182 16.17 7.56 27.41
C ASN A 182 17.25 8.00 28.40
N LYS A 183 18.07 8.98 28.00
CA LYS A 183 19.22 9.41 28.78
C LYS A 183 19.14 10.89 29.12
N THR A 184 19.42 11.18 30.38
CA THR A 184 19.67 12.51 30.92
C THR A 184 21.05 12.54 31.56
N ASP A 185 21.54 13.71 31.96
CA ASP A 185 22.86 13.86 32.59
C ASP A 185 23.06 13.00 33.85
N LYS A 186 21.98 12.61 34.53
CA LYS A 186 22.04 11.90 35.83
C LYS A 186 21.43 10.51 35.81
N ARG A 187 20.62 10.20 34.79
CA ARG A 187 19.80 8.98 34.74
C ARG A 187 19.74 8.42 33.34
N THR A 188 19.80 7.11 33.24
CA THR A 188 19.48 6.34 32.04
C THR A 188 18.32 5.42 32.36
N PHE A 189 17.33 5.41 31.48
CA PHE A 189 16.23 4.45 31.49
C PHE A 189 16.33 3.59 30.25
N THR A 190 16.17 2.28 30.41
CA THR A 190 16.21 1.38 29.28
C THR A 190 15.02 0.44 29.27
N LEU A 191 14.65 0.01 28.06
CA LEU A 191 13.54 -0.89 27.80
C LEU A 191 13.96 -1.89 26.71
N THR A 192 13.96 -3.17 27.06
CA THR A 192 14.33 -4.26 26.15
C THR A 192 13.17 -5.23 26.05
N PHE A 193 12.72 -5.52 24.83
CA PHE A 193 11.73 -6.55 24.55
C PHE A 193 12.45 -7.79 24.02
N LYS A 194 12.25 -8.94 24.66
CA LYS A 194 12.89 -10.18 24.26
C LYS A 194 11.97 -11.36 24.53
N ASP A 195 11.78 -12.20 23.52
CA ASP A 195 10.91 -13.38 23.63
C ASP A 195 9.52 -12.97 24.14
N ASP A 196 9.04 -13.56 25.25
CA ASP A 196 7.77 -13.26 25.90
C ASP A 196 7.90 -12.30 27.10
N GLU A 197 9.06 -11.65 27.27
CA GLU A 197 9.34 -10.73 28.37
C GLU A 197 9.81 -9.35 27.90
N PHE A 198 9.52 -8.32 28.68
CA PHE A 198 10.23 -7.05 28.56
C PHE A 198 10.79 -6.62 29.89
N ILE A 199 11.96 -6.02 29.83
CA ILE A 199 12.76 -5.61 30.97
C ILE A 199 12.90 -4.10 30.91
N GLN A 200 12.64 -3.46 32.05
CA GLN A 200 12.88 -2.04 32.27
C GLN A 200 14.00 -1.88 33.28
N LYS A 201 14.99 -1.04 32.97
CA LYS A 201 16.05 -0.66 33.90
C LYS A 201 16.07 0.84 34.14
N LYS A 202 16.40 1.22 35.37
CA LYS A 202 16.68 2.60 35.77
C LYS A 202 18.04 2.67 36.45
N ILE A 203 18.94 3.41 35.83
CA ILE A 203 20.32 3.58 36.25
C ILE A 203 20.50 5.05 36.66
N GLU A 204 20.83 5.29 37.93
CA GLU A 204 21.08 6.63 38.48
C GLU A 204 22.46 6.67 39.14
N GLN A 205 23.25 7.71 38.86
CA GLN A 205 24.63 7.81 39.33
C GLN A 205 24.70 7.75 40.87
N GLY A 206 25.48 6.80 41.40
CA GLY A 206 25.65 6.61 42.84
C GLY A 206 24.48 5.90 43.55
N LYS A 207 23.51 5.37 42.80
CA LYS A 207 22.43 4.53 43.33
C LYS A 207 22.50 3.12 42.77
N LYS A 208 21.83 2.18 43.45
CA LYS A 208 21.63 0.82 42.94
C LYS A 208 20.70 0.86 41.73
N GLU A 209 21.03 0.08 40.71
CA GLU A 209 20.16 -0.14 39.55
C GLU A 209 18.83 -0.77 39.99
N GLU A 210 17.73 -0.21 39.48
CA GLU A 210 16.39 -0.76 39.64
C GLU A 210 16.02 -1.48 38.34
N GLU A 211 15.54 -2.73 38.43
CA GLU A 211 15.15 -3.56 37.29
C GLU A 211 13.77 -4.17 37.55
N VAL A 212 12.90 -4.12 36.53
CA VAL A 212 11.56 -4.73 36.56
C VAL A 212 11.35 -5.53 35.28
N THR A 213 10.86 -6.75 35.41
CA THR A 213 10.55 -7.64 34.29
C THR A 213 9.07 -7.96 34.28
N TYR A 214 8.48 -7.93 33.09
CA TYR A 214 7.09 -8.31 32.84
C TYR A 214 7.03 -9.35 31.73
N LYS A 215 6.11 -10.29 31.83
CA LYS A 215 5.69 -11.07 30.66
C LYS A 215 4.80 -10.22 29.78
N TYR A 216 4.89 -10.34 28.47
CA TYR A 216 4.03 -9.61 27.56
C TYR A 216 3.60 -10.39 26.33
N ARG A 217 2.54 -9.89 25.71
CA ARG A 217 2.05 -10.30 24.40
C ARG A 217 1.51 -9.10 23.66
N ILE A 218 1.90 -8.92 22.40
CA ILE A 218 1.25 -7.95 21.51
C ILE A 218 -0.12 -8.50 21.10
N VAL A 219 -1.17 -7.73 21.39
CA VAL A 219 -2.58 -8.07 21.12
C VAL A 219 -2.96 -7.61 19.71
N SER A 220 -2.57 -6.39 19.34
CA SER A 220 -2.81 -5.81 18.02
C SER A 220 -1.81 -4.72 17.70
N ILE A 221 -1.63 -4.46 16.40
CA ILE A 221 -0.86 -3.34 15.88
C ILE A 221 -1.75 -2.64 14.86
N ASP A 222 -1.91 -1.32 15.00
CA ASP A 222 -2.59 -0.46 14.03
C ASP A 222 -1.55 0.42 13.33
N TYR A 223 -1.56 0.44 12.01
CA TYR A 223 -0.49 1.01 11.20
C TYR A 223 -0.92 2.34 10.56
N GLU A 224 -0.07 3.35 10.69
CA GLU A 224 -0.14 4.62 9.97
C GLU A 224 1.11 4.75 9.06
N GLN A 225 1.13 5.72 8.13
CA GLN A 225 2.20 5.87 7.12
C GLN A 225 3.63 5.91 7.70
N SER A 226 3.82 6.44 8.91
CA SER A 226 5.15 6.57 9.56
C SER A 226 5.12 6.22 11.06
N SER A 227 4.11 5.46 11.48
CA SER A 227 3.99 5.06 12.88
C SER A 227 3.10 3.83 13.06
N ALA A 228 3.23 3.16 14.20
CA ALA A 228 2.36 2.07 14.59
C ALA A 228 1.91 2.23 16.05
N VAL A 229 0.63 1.95 16.30
CA VAL A 229 0.03 1.91 17.64
C VAL A 229 -0.08 0.46 18.07
N PHE A 230 0.53 0.13 19.20
CA PHE A 230 0.57 -1.20 19.78
C PHE A 230 -0.39 -1.28 20.96
N VAL A 231 -1.17 -2.36 21.00
CA VAL A 231 -1.86 -2.82 22.21
C VAL A 231 -1.08 -4.00 22.73
N MET A 232 -0.56 -3.88 23.94
CA MET A 232 0.24 -4.92 24.60
C MET A 232 -0.45 -5.34 25.89
N SER A 233 -0.57 -6.65 26.07
CA SER A 233 -0.95 -7.21 27.35
C SER A 233 0.31 -7.55 28.14
N ARG A 234 0.44 -7.04 29.37
CA ARG A 234 1.56 -7.35 30.26
C ARG A 234 1.08 -8.02 31.54
N THR A 235 1.92 -8.87 32.12
CA THR A 235 1.68 -9.58 33.38
C THR A 235 2.85 -9.34 34.33
N ASP A 236 2.55 -8.90 35.55
CA ASP A 236 3.55 -8.64 36.58
C ASP A 236 3.94 -9.92 37.36
N SER A 237 4.82 -9.78 38.35
CA SER A 237 5.27 -10.89 39.20
C SER A 237 4.20 -11.46 40.13
N HIS A 238 3.04 -10.81 40.23
CA HIS A 238 1.88 -11.25 41.02
C HIS A 238 0.76 -11.80 40.12
N ASP A 239 1.08 -12.13 38.86
CA ASP A 239 0.15 -12.62 37.84
C ASP A 239 -0.98 -11.61 37.52
N GLN A 240 -0.79 -10.33 37.83
CA GLN A 240 -1.75 -9.30 37.47
C GLN A 240 -1.57 -8.89 36.01
N LYS A 241 -2.64 -9.08 35.24
CA LYS A 241 -2.67 -8.78 33.82
C LYS A 241 -3.24 -7.39 33.57
N GLN A 242 -2.58 -6.64 32.70
CA GLN A 242 -3.01 -5.31 32.28
C GLN A 242 -2.74 -5.11 30.79
N ASP A 243 -3.73 -4.58 30.09
CA ASP A 243 -3.54 -4.10 28.71
C ASP A 243 -3.08 -2.65 28.73
N VAL A 244 -2.03 -2.37 27.98
CA VAL A 244 -1.40 -1.06 27.84
C VAL A 244 -1.23 -0.70 26.38
N VAL A 245 -1.18 0.60 26.10
CA VAL A 245 -1.07 1.13 24.73
C VAL A 245 0.17 2.01 24.62
N PHE A 246 0.88 1.88 23.51
CA PHE A 246 1.99 2.76 23.13
C PHE A 246 2.06 2.93 21.62
N LYS A 247 2.73 3.99 21.17
CA LYS A 247 2.96 4.30 19.76
C LYS A 247 4.45 4.31 19.47
N ILE A 248 4.88 3.68 18.39
CA ILE A 248 6.21 3.87 17.82
C ILE A 248 6.05 4.75 16.59
N LYS A 249 6.87 5.79 16.46
CA LYS A 249 6.90 6.64 15.29
C LYS A 249 8.32 6.85 14.79
N GLU A 250 8.40 7.15 13.51
CA GLU A 250 9.59 7.56 12.80
C GLU A 250 9.79 9.09 12.95
N GLU A 251 10.96 9.52 13.44
CA GLU A 251 11.30 10.95 13.54
C GLU A 251 12.77 11.20 13.17
N GLY A 252 13.02 11.65 11.95
CA GLY A 252 14.37 11.91 11.47
C GLY A 252 15.17 10.61 11.30
N SER A 253 16.23 10.44 12.10
CA SER A 253 17.09 9.25 12.08
C SER A 253 16.92 8.35 13.32
N LYS A 254 15.78 8.48 14.01
CA LYS A 254 15.47 7.72 15.22
C LYS A 254 14.01 7.28 15.26
N TYR A 255 13.79 6.12 15.88
CA TYR A 255 12.48 5.68 16.30
C TYR A 255 12.18 6.26 17.69
N ILE A 256 10.95 6.71 17.90
CA ILE A 256 10.47 7.20 19.19
C ILE A 256 9.32 6.32 19.65
N LEU A 257 9.47 5.71 20.81
CA LEU A 257 8.43 4.97 21.51
C LEU A 257 7.75 5.91 22.51
N LEU A 258 6.43 6.00 22.43
CA LEU A 258 5.57 6.85 23.24
C LEU A 258 4.51 6.00 23.94
N GLY A 259 4.70 5.73 25.23
CA GLY A 259 3.71 5.11 26.10
C GLY A 259 2.75 6.13 26.70
N ASN A 260 1.54 5.69 27.04
CA ASN A 260 0.67 6.47 27.93
C ASN A 260 1.17 6.38 29.38
N PRO A 261 0.76 7.30 30.27
CA PRO A 261 1.04 7.18 31.71
C PRO A 261 0.60 5.82 32.24
N GLY A 262 1.51 5.11 32.90
CA GLY A 262 1.29 3.77 33.43
C GLY A 262 1.62 2.63 32.45
N THR A 263 1.94 2.90 31.18
CA THR A 263 2.43 1.87 30.24
C THR A 263 3.80 1.31 30.66
N PHE A 264 4.65 2.16 31.24
CA PHE A 264 5.99 1.86 31.74
C PHE A 264 6.15 2.45 33.14
N ASP A 265 7.07 1.92 33.94
CA ASP A 265 7.12 2.19 35.39
C ASP A 265 7.62 3.58 35.73
N TRP A 266 8.55 4.13 34.93
CA TRP A 266 9.24 5.36 35.30
C TRP A 266 9.07 6.52 34.33
N ILE A 267 9.06 6.25 33.02
CA ILE A 267 8.96 7.27 31.98
C ILE A 267 8.12 6.77 30.81
N THR A 268 7.61 7.68 29.99
CA THR A 268 6.70 7.36 28.89
C THR A 268 7.36 7.42 27.51
N THR A 269 8.63 7.80 27.42
CA THR A 269 9.28 8.06 26.13
C THR A 269 10.65 7.45 26.06
N PHE A 270 10.89 6.67 25.02
CA PHE A 270 12.19 6.08 24.72
C PHE A 270 12.55 6.31 23.25
N GLU A 271 13.84 6.24 22.96
CA GLU A 271 14.39 6.43 21.63
C GLU A 271 15.28 5.25 21.24
N LYS A 272 15.35 4.99 19.94
CA LYS A 272 16.24 4.00 19.35
C LYS A 272 16.76 4.52 18.02
N SER A 273 18.04 4.30 17.74
CA SER A 273 18.64 4.70 16.45
C SER A 273 18.06 3.87 15.31
N TYR A 274 17.85 4.48 14.14
CA TYR A 274 17.49 3.72 12.94
C TYR A 274 18.50 2.64 12.57
N ALA A 275 19.79 2.92 12.78
CA ALA A 275 20.85 1.97 12.48
C ALA A 275 20.88 0.76 13.42
N ALA A 276 20.09 0.77 14.49
CA ALA A 276 19.99 -0.34 15.43
C ALA A 276 18.98 -1.42 14.99
N VAL A 277 18.22 -1.18 13.92
CA VAL A 277 17.19 -2.12 13.44
C VAL A 277 17.54 -2.57 12.03
N THR A 278 17.60 -3.88 11.83
CA THR A 278 17.70 -4.50 10.50
C THR A 278 16.40 -5.26 10.23
N PRO A 279 15.50 -4.75 9.37
CA PRO A 279 14.26 -5.43 9.06
C PRO A 279 14.53 -6.85 8.53
N THR A 280 13.86 -7.84 9.11
CA THR A 280 14.04 -9.27 8.84
C THR A 280 13.28 -9.76 7.61
N GLN A 281 12.50 -8.89 6.98
CA GLN A 281 11.72 -9.24 5.79
C GLN A 281 12.36 -8.77 4.48
N ASP A 282 12.88 -9.75 3.77
CA ASP A 282 13.16 -9.67 2.35
C ASP A 282 11.85 -9.77 1.54
N GLY A 283 11.24 -8.62 1.27
CA GLY A 283 10.08 -8.50 0.36
C GLY A 283 10.38 -7.75 -0.94
N THR A 284 11.39 -6.88 -0.94
CA THR A 284 12.11 -6.31 -2.09
C THR A 284 13.10 -5.33 -1.48
N THR A 285 14.38 -5.39 -1.87
CA THR A 285 15.37 -4.39 -1.50
C THR A 285 14.85 -2.99 -1.77
N ARG A 286 14.61 -2.19 -0.73
CA ARG A 286 14.76 -0.74 -0.86
C ARG A 286 16.25 -0.55 -1.11
N SER A 287 16.63 -0.40 -2.38
CA SER A 287 18.00 -0.12 -2.75
C SER A 287 18.35 1.30 -2.31
N ASP A 288 18.54 1.50 -1.02
CA ASP A 288 19.36 2.60 -0.55
C ASP A 288 20.80 2.21 -0.87
N THR A 289 21.14 2.45 -2.14
CA THR A 289 22.47 2.47 -2.74
C THR A 289 23.52 1.72 -1.91
N VAL A 290 23.59 0.39 -2.05
CA VAL A 290 24.76 -0.34 -1.57
C VAL A 290 25.95 0.15 -2.42
N LYS A 291 26.66 1.14 -1.90
CA LYS A 291 27.97 1.52 -2.40
C LYS A 291 28.91 0.35 -2.12
N LYS A 292 29.07 -0.53 -3.10
CA LYS A 292 30.05 -1.61 -3.02
C LYS A 292 31.42 -0.97 -3.00
N THR A 293 32.02 -0.93 -1.82
CA THR A 293 33.34 -0.37 -1.61
C THR A 293 34.31 -1.54 -1.59
N THR A 294 35.26 -1.56 -2.52
CA THR A 294 36.27 -2.61 -2.58
C THR A 294 37.62 -1.98 -2.25
N GLU A 295 38.26 -2.43 -1.16
CA GLU A 295 39.66 -2.10 -0.87
C GLU A 295 40.56 -2.96 -1.75
N THR A 296 41.43 -2.32 -2.52
CA THR A 296 42.49 -2.98 -3.30
C THR A 296 43.82 -2.29 -2.99
N VAL A 297 44.93 -2.98 -3.29
CA VAL A 297 46.27 -2.42 -3.13
C VAL A 297 46.85 -2.21 -4.53
N ASP A 298 47.31 -1.01 -4.82
CA ASP A 298 47.93 -0.71 -6.11
C ASP A 298 49.33 -1.34 -6.23
N LYS A 299 49.94 -1.21 -7.40
CA LYS A 299 51.24 -1.83 -7.71
C LYS A 299 52.40 -1.26 -6.89
N ASP A 300 52.19 -0.14 -6.20
CA ASP A 300 53.17 0.54 -5.35
C ASP A 300 52.91 0.27 -3.85
N GLY A 301 51.91 -0.57 -3.52
CA GLY A 301 51.62 -0.97 -2.15
C GLY A 301 50.65 -0.04 -1.41
N ASN A 302 50.03 0.95 -2.08
CA ASN A 302 49.09 1.86 -1.45
C ASN A 302 47.68 1.27 -1.43
N LYS A 303 46.97 1.46 -0.31
CA LYS A 303 45.55 1.10 -0.20
C LYS A 303 44.69 2.06 -1.01
N VAL A 304 43.93 1.53 -1.96
CA VAL A 304 42.99 2.26 -2.81
C VAL A 304 41.56 1.76 -2.54
N ILE A 305 40.69 2.70 -2.19
CA ILE A 305 39.26 2.45 -1.93
C ILE A 305 38.48 2.78 -3.20
N ILE A 306 37.96 1.77 -3.90
CA ILE A 306 37.14 1.96 -5.10
C ILE A 306 35.67 1.90 -4.71
N THR A 307 34.96 3.01 -4.92
CA THR A 307 33.50 3.11 -4.72
C THR A 307 32.81 3.15 -6.07
N GLU A 308 32.22 2.04 -6.49
CA GLU A 308 31.43 2.03 -7.73
C GLU A 308 29.99 2.47 -7.48
N LYS A 309 29.51 3.44 -8.27
CA LYS A 309 28.08 3.76 -8.37
C LYS A 309 27.44 2.77 -9.35
N VAL A 310 26.69 1.81 -8.84
CA VAL A 310 25.81 0.98 -9.68
C VAL A 310 24.57 1.83 -10.01
N LYS A 311 24.42 2.23 -11.28
CA LYS A 311 23.15 2.77 -11.78
C LYS A 311 22.22 1.58 -12.04
N GLY A 312 21.09 1.55 -11.34
CA GLY A 312 19.91 0.79 -11.75
C GLY A 312 19.22 1.46 -12.92
#